data_AF-A0A920ENH9-F1
#
_entry.id   AF-A0A920ENH9-F1
#
_cell.length_a   1.000
_cell.length_b   1.000
_cell.length_c   1.000
_cell.angle_alpha   90.00
_cell.angle_beta   90.00
_cell.angle_gamma   90.00
#
_symmetry.space_group_name_H-M   'P 1'
#
loop_
_entity.id
_entity.type
_entity.pdbx_description
1 polymer ?
#
loop_
_entity_poly.entity_id
_entity_poly.type
_entity_poly.pdbx_seq_one_letter_code
_entity_poly.pdbx_strand_id
1 'polypeptide(L)'
;MQYKFVIAFVLIIYIFSGYITEDIKNPIENYSKNLQEEIYIDESEIKVFETEPVDNISVTENKVEAWIIEIEYNEKNIDDIKNLLLKSGYKLGINKSKMIYTIGPFADISHAKEESSKLTKVLGIDNKISSFVF
;
A
#
# COMPACT_ATOMS: atom_id res chain seq x y z
N MET A 1 53.45 0.21 -24.97
CA MET A 1 53.02 0.54 -23.59
C MET A 1 51.51 0.54 -23.40
N GLN A 2 50.71 0.87 -24.42
CA GLN A 2 49.25 1.04 -24.28
C GLN A 2 48.48 -0.25 -23.93
N TYR A 3 48.85 -1.41 -24.48
CA TYR A 3 48.14 -2.68 -24.20
C TYR A 3 48.25 -3.16 -22.75
N LYS A 4 49.34 -2.81 -22.05
CA LYS A 4 49.53 -3.16 -20.63
C LYS A 4 48.56 -2.41 -19.73
N PHE A 5 48.23 -1.16 -20.08
CA PHE A 5 47.23 -0.37 -19.37
C PHE A 5 45.81 -0.91 -19.57
N VAL A 6 45.49 -1.36 -20.79
CA VAL A 6 44.18 -1.96 -21.07
C VAL A 6 43.98 -3.24 -20.26
N ILE A 7 45.01 -4.09 -20.20
CA ILE A 7 44.95 -5.35 -19.43
C ILE A 7 44.80 -5.06 -17.92
N ALA A 8 45.56 -4.09 -17.39
CA ALA A 8 45.44 -3.70 -15.99
C ALA A 8 44.05 -3.14 -15.66
N PHE A 9 43.46 -2.35 -16.57
CA PHE A 9 42.14 -1.77 -16.39
C PHE A 9 41.02 -2.84 -16.39
N VAL A 10 41.11 -3.84 -17.28
CA VAL A 10 40.16 -4.97 -17.31
C VAL A 10 40.25 -5.81 -16.03
N LEU A 11 41.45 -6.03 -15.50
CA LEU A 11 41.67 -6.75 -14.25
C LEU A 11 41.05 -6.03 -13.05
N ILE A 12 41.16 -4.69 -13.01
CA ILE A 12 40.54 -3.88 -11.95
C ILE A 12 39.01 -4.01 -12.01
N ILE A 13 38.39 -3.85 -13.18
CA ILE A 13 36.94 -4.01 -13.32
C ILE A 13 36.49 -5.41 -12.89
N TYR A 14 37.26 -6.45 -13.25
CA TYR A 14 36.95 -7.83 -12.86
C TYR A 14 36.95 -8.03 -11.34
N ILE A 15 37.98 -7.53 -10.64
CA ILE A 15 38.11 -7.66 -9.17
C ILE A 15 36.98 -6.91 -8.45
N PHE A 16 36.60 -5.73 -8.91
CA PHE A 16 35.57 -4.91 -8.24
C PHE A 16 34.13 -5.22 -8.69
N SER A 17 33.94 -6.00 -9.76
CA SER A 17 32.59 -6.38 -10.24
C SER A 17 31.79 -7.20 -9.24
N GLY A 18 32.44 -8.06 -8.46
CA GLY A 18 31.79 -8.88 -7.42
C GLY A 18 31.24 -8.05 -6.26
N TYR A 19 31.91 -6.95 -5.92
CA TYR A 19 31.53 -6.06 -4.82
C TYR A 19 30.22 -5.31 -5.12
N ILE A 20 30.00 -4.93 -6.39
CA ILE A 20 28.79 -4.21 -6.80
C ILE A 20 27.56 -5.15 -6.82
N THR A 21 27.75 -6.45 -7.00
CA THR A 21 26.63 -7.41 -7.04
C THR A 21 26.06 -7.79 -5.68
N GLU A 22 26.80 -7.63 -4.57
CA GLU A 22 26.28 -7.90 -3.21
C GLU A 22 25.45 -6.74 -2.67
N ASP A 23 25.86 -5.48 -2.90
CA ASP A 23 25.14 -4.30 -2.38
C ASP A 23 23.82 -4.00 -3.10
N ILE A 24 23.65 -4.44 -4.35
CA ILE A 24 22.40 -4.20 -5.10
C ILE A 24 21.33 -5.24 -4.73
N LYS A 25 21.70 -6.38 -4.15
CA LYS A 25 20.78 -7.50 -4.02
C LYS A 25 19.86 -7.47 -2.81
N ASN A 26 20.09 -6.66 -1.78
CA ASN A 26 19.24 -6.70 -0.57
C ASN A 26 19.26 -5.47 0.36
N PRO A 27 18.90 -4.25 -0.07
CA PRO A 27 18.76 -3.14 0.86
C PRO A 27 17.47 -3.21 1.73
N ILE A 28 16.48 -4.06 1.38
CA ILE A 28 15.14 -4.01 1.99
C ILE A 28 14.89 -5.14 3.02
N GLU A 29 15.52 -6.32 2.89
CA GLU A 29 15.18 -7.47 3.75
C GLU A 29 15.67 -7.35 5.21
N ASN A 30 16.66 -6.50 5.51
CA ASN A 30 17.21 -6.40 6.87
C ASN A 30 16.54 -5.36 7.77
N TYR A 31 15.72 -4.45 7.23
CA TYR A 31 15.04 -3.43 8.05
C TYR A 31 13.69 -3.90 8.63
N SER A 32 13.12 -5.00 8.13
CA SER A 32 11.79 -5.47 8.57
C SER A 32 11.82 -6.54 9.67
N LYS A 33 13.00 -7.04 10.04
CA LYS A 33 13.10 -8.26 10.86
C LYS A 33 13.17 -8.06 12.38
N ASN A 34 13.14 -6.82 12.90
CA ASN A 34 13.29 -6.56 14.35
C ASN A 34 12.51 -5.34 14.88
N LEU A 35 11.26 -5.12 14.44
CA LEU A 35 10.36 -4.11 15.03
C LEU A 35 8.98 -4.71 15.37
N GLN A 36 8.97 -5.86 16.03
CA GLN A 36 7.87 -6.24 16.91
C GLN A 36 8.43 -6.19 18.34
N GLU A 37 8.52 -4.97 18.89
CA GLU A 37 8.56 -4.84 20.34
C GLU A 37 7.15 -5.16 20.84
N GLU A 38 7.01 -6.28 21.55
CA GLU A 38 5.83 -6.58 22.35
C GLU A 38 5.68 -5.45 23.39
N ILE A 39 4.68 -4.59 23.20
CA ILE A 39 4.34 -3.57 24.20
C ILE A 39 3.67 -4.32 25.35
N TYR A 40 4.42 -4.58 26.41
CA TYR A 40 3.89 -5.12 27.66
C TYR A 40 3.20 -3.98 28.42
N ILE A 41 1.88 -3.88 28.30
CA ILE A 41 1.08 -2.93 29.08
C ILE A 41 0.77 -3.59 30.42
N ASP A 42 1.31 -3.04 31.50
CA ASP A 42 0.98 -3.42 32.87
C ASP A 42 -0.49 -3.04 33.13
N GLU A 43 -1.34 -4.03 33.42
CA GLU A 43 -2.77 -3.83 33.69
C GLU A 43 -3.03 -2.87 34.87
N SER A 44 -2.04 -2.65 35.73
CA SER A 44 -2.13 -1.71 36.85
C SER A 44 -2.04 -0.23 36.46
N GLU A 45 -1.49 0.11 35.28
CA GLU A 45 -1.38 1.49 34.79
C GLU A 45 -2.60 1.96 33.97
N ILE A 46 -3.49 1.04 33.59
CA ILE A 46 -4.69 1.34 32.75
C ILE A 46 -5.75 2.15 33.52
N LYS A 47 -5.64 2.26 34.85
CA LYS A 47 -6.65 2.92 35.71
C LYS A 47 -6.64 4.46 35.72
N VAL A 48 -5.78 5.13 34.96
CA VAL A 48 -5.68 6.61 34.96
C VAL A 48 -6.36 7.25 33.74
N PHE A 49 -6.81 6.45 32.78
CA PHE A 49 -7.53 6.94 31.60
C PHE A 49 -9.05 6.70 31.72
N GLU A 50 -9.69 7.33 32.69
CA GLU A 50 -11.13 7.60 32.59
C GLU A 50 -11.33 8.70 31.54
N THR A 51 -11.28 8.28 30.28
CA THR A 51 -11.62 9.12 29.12
C THR A 51 -13.08 8.86 28.80
N GLU A 52 -13.89 9.91 28.71
CA GLU A 52 -15.25 9.83 28.15
C GLU A 52 -15.19 9.14 26.78
N PRO A 53 -16.17 8.30 26.41
CA PRO A 53 -16.11 7.47 25.22
C PRO A 53 -16.29 8.33 23.97
N VAL A 54 -15.18 8.90 23.48
CA VAL A 54 -15.07 9.38 22.12
C VAL A 54 -14.72 8.17 21.27
N ASP A 55 -15.74 7.66 20.60
CA ASP A 55 -15.73 6.52 19.69
C ASP A 55 -15.21 5.19 20.30
N ASN A 56 -16.17 4.30 20.54
CA ASN A 56 -15.92 2.91 20.92
C ASN A 56 -15.04 2.22 19.87
N ILE A 57 -13.71 2.25 20.03
CA ILE A 57 -12.86 1.17 19.53
C ILE A 57 -13.05 0.02 20.51
N SER A 58 -14.19 -0.67 20.37
CA SER A 58 -14.39 -1.95 21.02
C SER A 58 -13.52 -2.95 20.27
N VAL A 59 -12.37 -3.31 20.84
CA VAL A 59 -11.62 -4.49 20.39
C VAL A 59 -12.44 -5.71 20.81
N THR A 60 -13.47 -6.00 20.03
CA THR A 60 -14.35 -7.14 20.23
C THR A 60 -14.23 -8.02 19.00
N GLU A 61 -13.50 -9.13 19.17
CA GLU A 61 -13.31 -10.23 18.21
C GLU A 61 -12.37 -9.94 17.03
N ASN A 62 -11.54 -10.93 16.69
CA ASN A 62 -10.41 -10.92 15.75
C ASN A 62 -10.80 -10.70 14.26
N LYS A 63 -11.80 -9.86 13.98
CA LYS A 63 -12.35 -9.62 12.66
C LYS A 63 -12.27 -8.14 12.33
N VAL A 64 -11.34 -7.79 11.45
CA VAL A 64 -11.20 -6.41 10.97
C VAL A 64 -12.12 -6.25 9.76
N GLU A 65 -13.19 -5.45 9.90
CA GLU A 65 -13.99 -5.01 8.76
C GLU A 65 -13.26 -3.89 8.03
N ALA A 66 -13.20 -4.00 6.71
CA ALA A 66 -12.62 -2.99 5.84
C ALA A 66 -13.55 -2.73 4.64
N TRP A 67 -13.41 -1.54 4.05
CA TRP A 67 -14.20 -1.10 2.92
C TRP A 67 -13.32 -0.91 1.69
N ILE A 68 -13.85 -1.26 0.53
CA ILE A 68 -13.26 -0.96 -0.78
C ILE A 68 -14.28 -0.22 -1.63
N ILE A 69 -13.78 0.66 -2.48
CA ILE A 69 -14.58 1.30 -3.52
C ILE A 69 -14.33 0.54 -4.82
N GLU A 70 -15.39 -0.02 -5.38
CA GLU A 70 -15.42 -0.74 -6.64
C GLU A 70 -15.92 0.17 -7.76
N ILE A 71 -15.17 0.21 -8.86
CA ILE A 71 -15.48 0.97 -10.07
C ILE A 71 -15.54 -0.04 -11.21
N GLU A 72 -16.74 -0.24 -11.76
CA GLU A 72 -16.93 -1.08 -12.93
C GLU A 72 -16.43 -0.35 -14.19
N TYR A 73 -15.73 -1.10 -15.04
CA TYR A 73 -15.31 -0.63 -16.35
C TYR A 73 -15.69 -1.64 -17.42
N ASN A 74 -15.56 -1.22 -18.68
CA ASN A 74 -15.70 -2.08 -19.85
C ASN A 74 -14.50 -1.87 -20.77
N GLU A 75 -14.40 -2.67 -21.84
CA GLU A 75 -13.27 -2.61 -22.77
C GLU A 75 -13.12 -1.25 -23.48
N LYS A 76 -14.19 -0.45 -23.54
CA LYS A 76 -14.17 0.86 -24.23
C LYS A 76 -13.65 1.98 -23.34
N ASN A 77 -13.82 1.90 -22.02
CA ASN A 77 -13.51 2.99 -21.09
C ASN A 77 -12.41 2.63 -20.07
N ILE A 78 -11.86 1.41 -20.13
CA ILE A 78 -10.85 0.91 -19.20
C ILE A 78 -9.65 1.87 -19.07
N ASP A 79 -9.07 2.31 -20.19
CA ASP A 79 -7.88 3.14 -20.18
C ASP A 79 -8.19 4.58 -19.74
N ASP A 80 -9.36 5.10 -20.11
CA ASP A 80 -9.79 6.45 -19.72
C ASP A 80 -10.00 6.55 -18.21
N ILE A 81 -10.76 5.62 -17.64
CA ILE A 81 -11.02 5.55 -16.20
C ILE A 81 -9.70 5.36 -15.44
N LYS A 82 -8.86 4.42 -15.89
CA LYS A 82 -7.55 4.17 -15.28
C LYS A 82 -6.67 5.41 -15.28
N ASN A 83 -6.55 6.09 -16.42
CA ASN A 83 -5.70 7.27 -16.55
C ASN A 83 -6.22 8.43 -15.70
N LEU A 84 -7.55 8.61 -15.63
CA LEU A 84 -8.18 9.63 -14.80
C LEU A 84 -7.88 9.38 -13.32
N LEU A 85 -8.11 8.16 -12.84
CA LEU A 85 -7.87 7.77 -11.45
C LEU A 85 -6.39 7.90 -11.05
N LEU A 86 -5.47 7.45 -11.92
CA LEU A 86 -4.02 7.58 -11.66
C LEU A 86 -3.56 9.04 -11.64
N LYS A 87 -4.08 9.89 -12.54
CA LYS A 87 -3.80 11.33 -12.53
C LYS A 87 -4.33 12.03 -11.29
N SER A 88 -5.45 11.54 -10.75
CA SER A 88 -6.02 12.00 -9.47
C SER A 88 -5.29 11.47 -8.24
N GLY A 89 -4.24 10.65 -8.42
CA GLY A 89 -3.40 10.15 -7.32
C GLY A 89 -3.91 8.88 -6.63
N TYR A 90 -4.96 8.24 -7.17
CA TYR A 90 -5.48 7.01 -6.59
C TYR A 90 -4.58 5.81 -6.85
N LYS A 91 -4.36 4.99 -5.82
CA LYS A 91 -3.77 3.66 -5.97
C LYS A 91 -4.88 2.66 -6.31
N LEU A 92 -4.68 1.92 -7.40
CA LEU A 92 -5.69 1.02 -7.95
C LEU A 92 -5.30 -0.44 -7.77
N GLY A 93 -6.22 -1.23 -7.23
CA GLY A 93 -6.30 -2.66 -7.48
C GLY A 93 -7.09 -2.92 -8.76
N ILE A 94 -6.77 -3.99 -9.48
CA ILE A 94 -7.47 -4.37 -10.71
C ILE A 94 -7.91 -5.82 -10.63
N ASN A 95 -9.20 -6.04 -10.89
CA ASN A 95 -9.75 -7.36 -11.15
C ASN A 95 -10.21 -7.44 -12.61
N LYS A 96 -9.32 -7.93 -13.48
CA LYS A 96 -9.62 -8.07 -14.91
C LYS A 96 -10.78 -9.02 -15.20
N SER A 97 -10.92 -10.09 -14.42
CA SER A 97 -11.98 -11.09 -14.63
C SER A 97 -13.38 -10.53 -14.38
N LYS A 98 -13.50 -9.59 -13.43
CA LYS A 98 -14.76 -8.92 -13.10
C LYS A 98 -14.90 -7.55 -13.73
N MET A 99 -13.89 -7.08 -14.48
CA MET A 99 -13.81 -5.72 -15.02
C MET A 99 -14.01 -4.63 -13.95
N ILE A 100 -13.33 -4.76 -12.80
CA ILE A 100 -13.46 -3.83 -11.66
C ILE A 100 -12.09 -3.24 -11.30
N TYR A 101 -12.05 -1.93 -11.10
CA TYR A 101 -11.01 -1.26 -10.36
C TYR A 101 -11.40 -1.11 -8.90
N THR A 102 -10.45 -1.27 -7.98
CA THR A 102 -10.68 -1.13 -6.54
C THR A 102 -9.78 -0.04 -5.95
N ILE A 103 -10.35 0.80 -5.09
CA ILE A 103 -9.61 1.77 -4.28
C ILE A 103 -9.77 1.41 -2.80
N GLY A 104 -8.68 1.45 -2.04
CA GLY A 104 -8.62 1.04 -0.64
C GLY A 104 -7.62 -0.10 -0.40
N PRO A 105 -7.75 -0.87 0.69
CA PRO A 105 -8.87 -0.85 1.65
C PRO A 105 -8.86 0.33 2.62
N PHE A 106 -10.04 0.73 3.07
CA PHE A 106 -10.27 1.73 4.10
C PHE A 106 -10.66 1.04 5.42
N ALA A 107 -10.08 1.49 6.53
CA ALA A 107 -10.43 1.02 7.87
C ALA A 107 -11.62 1.78 8.51
N ASP A 108 -12.08 2.86 7.87
CA ASP A 108 -13.23 3.64 8.30
C ASP A 108 -14.18 3.86 7.11
N ILE A 109 -15.45 3.51 7.31
CA ILE A 109 -16.53 3.71 6.34
C ILE A 109 -16.74 5.18 5.98
N SER A 110 -16.49 6.10 6.90
CA SER A 110 -16.67 7.54 6.68
C SER A 110 -15.66 8.05 5.65
N HIS A 111 -14.40 7.62 5.76
CA HIS A 111 -13.36 7.92 4.77
C HIS A 111 -13.69 7.29 3.40
N ALA A 112 -14.17 6.05 3.36
CA ALA A 112 -14.60 5.42 2.11
C ALA A 112 -15.76 6.18 1.43
N LYS A 113 -16.73 6.68 2.21
CA LYS A 113 -17.84 7.50 1.72
C LYS A 113 -17.39 8.86 1.19
N GLU A 114 -16.43 9.49 1.86
CA GLU A 114 -15.87 10.76 1.40
C GLU A 114 -15.19 10.60 0.04
N GLU A 115 -14.32 9.60 -0.10
CA GLU A 115 -13.63 9.31 -1.36
C GLU A 115 -14.59 8.88 -2.46
N SER A 116 -15.57 8.02 -2.16
CA SER A 116 -16.66 7.65 -3.07
C SER A 116 -17.42 8.89 -3.58
N SER A 117 -17.74 9.83 -2.68
CA SER A 117 -18.40 11.08 -3.07
C SER A 117 -17.52 11.97 -3.95
N LYS A 118 -16.19 11.99 -3.75
CA LYS A 118 -15.26 12.74 -4.61
C LYS A 118 -15.22 12.14 -6.01
N LEU A 119 -15.15 10.81 -6.12
CA LEU A 119 -15.19 10.11 -7.41
C LEU A 119 -16.45 10.45 -8.21
N THR A 120 -17.62 10.45 -7.57
CA THR A 120 -18.88 10.80 -8.26
C THR A 120 -18.99 12.28 -8.56
N LYS A 121 -18.73 13.17 -7.59
CA LYS A 121 -18.97 14.62 -7.76
C LYS A 121 -17.91 15.33 -8.58
N VAL A 122 -16.64 14.92 -8.46
CA VAL A 122 -15.50 15.60 -9.08
C VAL A 122 -15.12 14.92 -10.39
N LEU A 123 -15.03 13.59 -10.38
CA LEU A 123 -14.59 12.83 -11.56
C LEU A 123 -15.75 12.30 -12.41
N GLY A 124 -16.99 12.38 -11.93
CA GLY A 124 -18.16 11.84 -12.64
C GLY A 124 -18.12 10.32 -12.77
N ILE A 125 -17.43 9.62 -11.87
CA ILE A 125 -17.27 8.16 -11.90
C ILE A 125 -18.26 7.51 -10.96
N ASP A 126 -19.13 6.68 -11.53
CA ASP A 126 -20.00 5.80 -10.76
C ASP A 126 -19.17 4.74 -10.04
N ASN A 127 -19.50 4.51 -8.78
CA ASN A 127 -18.75 3.62 -7.92
C ASN A 127 -19.64 3.04 -6.82
N LYS A 128 -19.19 1.93 -6.23
CA LYS A 128 -19.90 1.22 -5.18
C LYS A 128 -18.97 0.94 -4.02
N ILE A 129 -19.42 1.18 -2.79
CA ILE A 129 -18.70 0.77 -1.60
C ILE A 129 -19.12 -0.66 -1.24
N SER A 130 -18.13 -1.53 -1.06
CA SER A 130 -18.31 -2.91 -0.62
C SER A 130 -17.47 -3.13 0.65
N SER A 131 -18.01 -3.85 1.64
CA SER A 131 -17.26 -4.24 2.83
C SER A 131 -16.82 -5.69 2.79
N PHE A 132 -15.74 -6.00 3.50
CA PHE A 132 -15.21 -7.34 3.65
C PHE A 132 -14.53 -7.47 5.00
N VAL A 133 -14.48 -8.71 5.51
CA VAL A 133 -13.99 -9.01 6.85
C VAL A 133 -12.80 -9.96 6.72
N PHE A 134 -11.71 -9.63 7.41
CA PHE A 134 -10.53 -10.49 7.55
C PHE A 134 -10.67 -11.45 8.73
#